data_AF-A0A1B1NC95-F1
#
_entry.id   AF-A0A1B1NC95-F1
#
_cell.length_a   1.000
_cell.length_b   1.000
_cell.length_c   1.000
_cell.angle_alpha   90.00
_cell.angle_beta   90.00
_cell.angle_gamma   90.00
#
_symmetry.space_group_name_H-M   'P 1'
#
loop_
_entity.id
_entity.type
_entity.pdbx_description
1 polymer ?
#
loop_
_entity_poly.entity_id
_entity_poly.type
_entity_poly.pdbx_seq_one_letter_code
_entity_poly.pdbx_strand_id
1 'polypeptide(L)'
;MNATTAPWILVAAREIRVKLTDKNFLVGTGLTLLLLLGAMFVPALIGGATSSYDVAVTDDAATQIVAEAEQSLQAVDAEAQVTPVDVDDRAAAETAVREGDADAALVGEPGAWELLHDGGAPAALDGALTEAVRTSALTTNAEAAGTSVAELTSGSELAQVDLAQDDGGMTGPLAYVLGFAFAILFYMAALMFGMQIANSVVEEKQSRIIEILAAKIPTRQLLMGKVLGNTVLAFGQLALIAAVSLIGLTFVDLDVALPGLTQAILWYLPFFLVGFLALACVWAAAGALASRTEDLQQTTMPLTMVLVVLFIVGINLDGRWQQIFSFVPVASTFVMPVRIIEGDTALWEPVVALVLALAFCALTIALGARLYERALLHTSGSLSWRKAMSLQD
;
A
#
# COMPACT_ATOMS: atom_id res chain seq x y z
N MET A 1 -24.00 42.35 -7.70
CA MET A 1 -22.59 42.07 -7.39
C MET A 1 -22.50 41.88 -5.89
N ASN A 2 -22.60 40.64 -5.41
CA ASN A 2 -22.72 40.36 -3.98
C ASN A 2 -21.36 40.52 -3.28
N ALA A 3 -21.43 40.98 -2.04
CA ALA A 3 -20.34 41.35 -1.17
C ALA A 3 -19.25 40.27 -0.98
N THR A 4 -17.99 40.71 -0.96
CA THR A 4 -16.90 40.19 -0.12
C THR A 4 -16.53 38.69 -0.22
N THR A 5 -16.46 38.09 -1.41
CA THR A 5 -15.66 36.85 -1.54
C THR A 5 -14.20 37.18 -1.32
N ALA A 6 -13.62 36.63 -0.25
CA ALA A 6 -12.22 36.82 0.07
C ALA A 6 -11.33 36.38 -1.12
N PRO A 7 -10.30 37.15 -1.53
CA PRO A 7 -9.55 36.87 -2.75
C PRO A 7 -8.96 35.46 -2.84
N TRP A 8 -8.55 34.87 -1.71
CA TRP A 8 -8.05 33.50 -1.67
C TRP A 8 -9.08 32.45 -2.14
N ILE A 9 -10.38 32.70 -1.96
CA ILE A 9 -11.46 31.81 -2.40
C ILE A 9 -11.53 31.79 -3.93
N LEU A 10 -11.39 32.96 -4.57
CA LEU A 10 -11.40 33.07 -6.02
C LEU A 10 -10.19 32.35 -6.64
N VAL A 11 -9.03 32.47 -6.01
CA VAL A 11 -7.82 31.75 -6.40
C VAL A 11 -8.04 30.24 -6.25
N ALA A 12 -8.52 29.77 -5.10
CA ALA A 12 -8.81 28.36 -4.87
C ALA A 12 -9.81 27.78 -5.89
N ALA A 13 -10.90 28.50 -6.16
CA ALA A 13 -11.92 28.07 -7.12
C ALA A 13 -11.36 28.01 -8.55
N ARG A 14 -10.50 28.95 -8.94
CA ARG A 14 -9.81 28.93 -10.23
C ARG A 14 -8.89 27.70 -10.33
N GLU A 15 -8.07 27.46 -9.32
CA GLU A 15 -7.15 26.31 -9.27
C GLU A 15 -7.91 24.99 -9.41
N ILE A 16 -8.96 24.80 -8.61
CA ILE A 16 -9.83 23.61 -8.68
C ILE A 16 -10.39 23.44 -10.08
N ARG A 17 -10.97 24.49 -10.66
CA ARG A 17 -11.60 24.41 -11.98
C ARG A 17 -10.60 24.06 -13.08
N VAL A 18 -9.42 24.68 -13.07
CA VAL A 18 -8.37 24.41 -14.06
C VAL A 18 -7.92 22.94 -13.98
N LYS A 19 -7.71 22.43 -12.75
CA LYS A 19 -7.24 21.05 -12.54
C LYS A 19 -8.28 19.98 -12.84
N LEU A 20 -9.55 20.21 -12.52
CA LEU A 20 -10.62 19.26 -12.87
C LEU A 20 -10.79 19.10 -14.39
N THR A 21 -10.36 20.09 -15.18
CA THR A 21 -10.35 20.01 -16.65
C THR A 21 -9.01 19.57 -17.25
N ASP A 22 -7.98 19.37 -16.42
CA ASP A 22 -6.66 18.96 -16.88
C ASP A 22 -6.65 17.46 -17.21
N LYS A 23 -6.29 17.14 -18.46
CA LYS A 23 -6.20 15.75 -18.94
C LYS A 23 -5.21 14.94 -18.12
N ASN A 24 -4.08 15.53 -17.72
CA ASN A 24 -3.06 14.83 -16.96
C ASN A 24 -3.58 14.42 -15.58
N PHE A 25 -4.38 15.30 -14.95
CA PHE A 25 -5.03 15.00 -13.67
C PHE A 25 -6.07 13.88 -13.81
N LEU A 26 -6.92 13.93 -14.84
CA LEU A 26 -7.95 12.90 -15.07
C LEU A 26 -7.33 11.54 -15.41
N VAL A 27 -6.32 11.49 -16.28
CA VAL A 27 -5.60 10.26 -16.65
C VAL A 27 -4.84 9.70 -15.43
N GLY A 28 -4.14 10.55 -14.69
CA GLY A 28 -3.40 10.12 -13.49
C GLY A 28 -4.33 9.56 -12.41
N THR A 29 -5.49 10.19 -12.20
CA THR A 29 -6.52 9.69 -11.27
C THR A 29 -7.07 8.34 -11.73
N GLY A 30 -7.41 8.21 -13.02
CA GLY A 30 -7.89 6.94 -13.59
C GLY A 30 -6.87 5.81 -13.48
N LEU A 31 -5.59 6.08 -13.78
CA LEU A 31 -4.51 5.11 -13.62
C LEU A 31 -4.34 4.69 -12.15
N THR A 32 -4.42 5.64 -11.21
CA THR A 32 -4.33 5.34 -9.77
C THR A 32 -5.45 4.42 -9.32
N LEU A 33 -6.69 4.69 -9.76
CA LEU A 33 -7.85 3.83 -9.46
C LEU A 33 -7.68 2.44 -10.07
N LEU A 34 -7.19 2.34 -11.31
CA LEU A 34 -6.94 1.07 -11.97
C LEU A 34 -5.85 0.26 -11.26
N LEU A 35 -4.76 0.89 -10.85
CA LEU A 35 -3.68 0.24 -10.09
C LEU A 35 -4.17 -0.25 -8.73
N LEU A 36 -4.97 0.56 -8.01
CA LEU A 36 -5.55 0.16 -6.73
C LEU A 36 -6.52 -1.00 -6.87
N LEU A 37 -7.45 -0.92 -7.83
CA LEU A 37 -8.36 -2.04 -8.12
C LEU A 37 -7.57 -3.28 -8.50
N GLY A 38 -6.59 -3.16 -9.42
CA GLY A 38 -5.71 -4.26 -9.79
C GLY A 38 -5.03 -4.89 -8.59
N ALA A 39 -4.46 -4.08 -7.69
CA ALA A 39 -3.81 -4.55 -6.47
C ALA A 39 -4.77 -5.29 -5.51
N MET A 40 -6.06 -4.92 -5.46
CA MET A 40 -7.07 -5.64 -4.67
C MET A 40 -7.37 -7.04 -5.22
N PHE A 41 -7.26 -7.24 -6.54
CA PHE A 41 -7.45 -8.54 -7.17
C PHE A 41 -6.17 -9.38 -7.22
N VAL A 42 -4.99 -8.81 -6.94
CA VAL A 42 -3.72 -9.56 -6.92
C VAL A 42 -3.77 -10.75 -5.96
N PRO A 43 -4.26 -10.63 -4.70
CA PRO A 43 -4.42 -11.79 -3.83
C PRO A 43 -5.32 -12.88 -4.41
N ALA A 44 -6.43 -12.52 -5.08
CA ALA A 44 -7.30 -13.49 -5.74
C ALA A 44 -6.63 -14.17 -6.95
N LEU A 45 -5.80 -13.43 -7.70
CA LEU A 45 -5.03 -13.96 -8.83
C LEU A 45 -3.86 -14.84 -8.38
N ILE A 46 -3.21 -14.53 -7.25
CA ILE A 46 -2.11 -15.30 -6.69
C ILE A 46 -2.63 -16.52 -5.92
N GLY A 47 -3.77 -16.39 -5.23
CA GLY A 47 -4.45 -17.49 -4.55
C GLY A 47 -5.14 -18.46 -5.51
N GLY A 48 -5.46 -18.04 -6.73
CA GLY A 48 -6.07 -18.87 -7.78
C GLY A 48 -5.08 -19.73 -8.58
N ALA A 49 -4.00 -20.22 -7.97
CA ALA A 49 -3.19 -21.27 -8.59
C ALA A 49 -3.99 -22.57 -8.55
N THR A 50 -4.73 -22.84 -9.63
CA THR A 50 -5.47 -24.07 -9.96
C THR A 50 -5.97 -24.86 -8.75
N SER A 51 -7.27 -24.72 -8.46
CA SER A 51 -8.01 -25.56 -7.53
C SER A 51 -8.23 -26.99 -8.06
N SER A 52 -7.47 -27.43 -9.07
CA SER A 52 -7.52 -28.79 -9.60
C SER A 52 -6.11 -29.18 -10.04
N TYR A 53 -5.64 -30.31 -9.53
CA TYR A 53 -4.35 -30.89 -9.87
C TYR A 53 -4.54 -32.32 -10.37
N ASP A 54 -4.00 -32.65 -11.52
CA ASP A 54 -4.00 -34.02 -12.03
C ASP A 54 -2.66 -34.69 -11.67
N VAL A 55 -2.70 -35.76 -10.88
CA VAL A 55 -1.49 -36.46 -10.40
C VAL A 55 -1.47 -37.87 -10.95
N ALA A 56 -0.48 -38.18 -11.79
CA ALA A 56 -0.31 -39.53 -12.28
C ALA A 56 0.19 -40.46 -11.17
N VAL A 57 -0.42 -41.63 -11.06
CA VAL A 57 -0.18 -42.63 -10.01
C VAL A 57 0.02 -44.02 -10.61
N THR A 58 0.97 -44.78 -10.07
CA THR A 58 1.32 -46.11 -10.58
C THR A 58 0.69 -47.27 -9.81
N ASP A 59 0.15 -47.00 -8.62
CA ASP A 59 -0.47 -48.02 -7.76
C ASP A 59 -1.52 -47.43 -6.80
N ASP A 60 -2.26 -48.33 -6.15
CA ASP A 60 -3.31 -47.97 -5.18
C ASP A 60 -2.77 -47.19 -3.96
N ALA A 61 -1.50 -47.40 -3.60
CA ALA A 61 -0.88 -46.72 -2.47
C ALA A 61 -0.63 -45.23 -2.79
N ALA A 62 -0.17 -44.94 -4.00
CA ALA A 62 -0.04 -43.59 -4.52
C ALA A 62 -1.42 -42.91 -4.64
N THR A 63 -2.44 -43.64 -5.10
CA THR A 63 -3.83 -43.14 -5.15
C THR A 63 -4.35 -42.72 -3.78
N GLN A 64 -4.06 -43.50 -2.73
CA GLN A 64 -4.45 -43.14 -1.36
C GLN A 64 -3.73 -41.87 -0.86
N ILE A 65 -2.43 -41.73 -1.14
CA ILE A 65 -1.65 -40.55 -0.77
C ILE A 65 -2.19 -39.30 -1.48
N VAL A 66 -2.58 -39.42 -2.76
CA VAL A 66 -3.21 -38.35 -3.52
C VAL A 66 -4.53 -37.91 -2.88
N ALA A 67 -5.37 -38.86 -2.44
CA ALA A 67 -6.61 -38.54 -1.74
C ALA A 67 -6.37 -37.84 -0.37
N GLU A 68 -5.33 -38.26 0.37
CA GLU A 68 -4.93 -37.57 1.61
C GLU A 68 -4.40 -36.15 1.34
N ALA A 69 -3.67 -35.95 0.24
CA ALA A 69 -3.20 -34.64 -0.18
C ALA A 69 -4.35 -33.71 -0.59
N GLU A 70 -5.37 -34.23 -1.29
CA GLU A 70 -6.60 -33.49 -1.58
C GLU A 70 -7.27 -32.99 -0.29
N GLN A 71 -7.42 -33.87 0.71
CA GLN A 71 -8.02 -33.50 1.99
C GLN A 71 -7.22 -32.40 2.70
N SER A 72 -5.89 -32.44 2.62
CA SER A 72 -5.02 -31.41 3.18
C SER A 72 -5.17 -30.07 2.45
N LEU A 73 -5.34 -30.07 1.12
CA LEU A 73 -5.56 -28.86 0.34
C LEU A 73 -6.95 -28.27 0.62
N GLN A 74 -7.98 -29.12 0.74
CA GLN A 74 -9.35 -28.71 1.06
C GLN A 74 -9.51 -28.06 2.43
N ALA A 75 -8.58 -28.30 3.35
CA ALA A 75 -8.53 -27.59 4.64
C ALA A 75 -8.16 -26.11 4.50
N VAL A 76 -7.52 -25.72 3.39
CA VAL A 76 -7.07 -24.34 3.11
C VAL A 76 -7.90 -23.70 1.99
N ASP A 77 -8.22 -24.47 0.95
CA ASP A 77 -9.07 -24.08 -0.18
C ASP A 77 -10.12 -25.17 -0.44
N ALA A 78 -11.35 -24.91 -0.02
CA ALA A 78 -12.45 -25.88 -0.13
C ALA A 78 -12.79 -26.30 -1.58
N GLU A 79 -12.33 -25.54 -2.58
CA GLU A 79 -12.53 -25.86 -3.99
C GLU A 79 -11.40 -26.72 -4.58
N ALA A 80 -10.30 -26.92 -3.85
CA ALA A 80 -9.16 -27.70 -4.30
C ALA A 80 -9.53 -29.17 -4.54
N GLN A 81 -9.14 -29.68 -5.70
CA GLN A 81 -9.28 -31.06 -6.14
C GLN A 81 -7.91 -31.61 -6.54
N VAL A 82 -7.65 -32.87 -6.21
CA VAL A 82 -6.48 -33.59 -6.72
C VAL A 82 -6.97 -34.89 -7.33
N THR A 83 -6.96 -34.97 -8.65
CA THR A 83 -7.45 -36.13 -9.39
C THR A 83 -6.31 -37.12 -9.61
N PRO A 84 -6.41 -38.36 -9.13
CA PRO A 84 -5.45 -39.41 -9.49
C PRO A 84 -5.67 -39.84 -10.96
N VAL A 85 -4.59 -39.93 -11.73
CA VAL A 85 -4.56 -40.44 -13.10
C VAL A 85 -3.79 -41.76 -13.11
N ASP A 86 -4.49 -42.88 -13.20
CA ASP A 86 -3.87 -44.20 -13.20
C ASP A 86 -3.01 -44.41 -14.45
N VAL A 87 -1.74 -44.79 -14.26
CA VAL A 87 -0.80 -45.10 -15.32
C VAL A 87 -0.09 -46.44 -15.06
N ASP A 88 0.27 -47.15 -16.13
CA ASP A 88 0.77 -48.52 -16.04
C ASP A 88 2.15 -48.63 -15.35
N ASP A 89 3.04 -47.65 -15.58
CA ASP A 89 4.40 -47.68 -15.05
C ASP A 89 5.03 -46.28 -14.94
N ARG A 90 6.24 -46.22 -14.37
CA ARG A 90 7.00 -44.98 -14.21
C ARG A 90 7.28 -44.27 -15.53
N ALA A 91 7.47 -45.00 -16.64
CA ALA A 91 7.75 -44.39 -17.93
C ALA A 91 6.50 -43.72 -18.52
N ALA A 92 5.32 -44.33 -18.31
CA ALA A 92 4.04 -43.73 -18.62
C ALA A 92 3.78 -42.47 -17.75
N ALA A 93 4.10 -42.54 -16.45
CA ALA A 93 4.02 -41.39 -15.55
C ALA A 93 4.91 -40.20 -15.99
N GLU A 94 6.17 -40.47 -16.38
CA GLU A 94 7.07 -39.45 -16.93
C GLU A 94 6.53 -38.84 -18.22
N THR A 95 5.89 -39.65 -19.06
CA THR A 95 5.31 -39.19 -20.32
C THR A 95 4.12 -38.28 -20.07
N ALA A 96 3.20 -38.68 -19.17
CA ALA A 96 2.03 -37.89 -18.79
C ALA A 96 2.42 -36.49 -18.28
N VAL A 97 3.46 -36.40 -17.44
CA VAL A 97 3.96 -35.11 -16.93
C VAL A 97 4.62 -34.26 -18.02
N ARG A 98 5.39 -34.86 -18.94
CA ARG A 98 6.06 -34.11 -20.02
C ARG A 98 5.12 -33.65 -21.12
N GLU A 99 4.06 -34.42 -21.38
CA GLU A 99 3.05 -34.08 -22.40
C GLU A 99 1.95 -33.15 -21.85
N GLY A 100 1.91 -32.97 -20.52
CA GLY A 100 0.96 -32.08 -19.85
C GLY A 100 -0.41 -32.73 -19.60
N ASP A 101 -0.48 -34.07 -19.63
CA ASP A 101 -1.68 -34.84 -19.26
C ASP A 101 -1.84 -34.98 -17.74
N ALA A 102 -0.76 -34.74 -16.98
CA ALA A 102 -0.76 -34.64 -15.52
C ALA A 102 0.18 -33.52 -15.08
N ASP A 103 -0.16 -32.81 -14.00
CA ASP A 103 0.65 -31.72 -13.44
C ASP A 103 1.89 -32.24 -12.70
N ALA A 104 1.78 -33.43 -12.11
CA ALA A 104 2.87 -34.15 -11.47
C ALA A 104 2.61 -35.66 -11.51
N ALA A 105 3.61 -36.46 -11.14
CA ALA A 105 3.40 -37.88 -10.91
C ALA A 105 4.01 -38.32 -9.58
N LEU A 106 3.25 -39.06 -8.79
CA LEU A 106 3.73 -39.71 -7.58
C LEU A 106 4.03 -41.18 -7.90
N VAL A 107 5.31 -41.53 -7.87
CA VAL A 107 5.78 -42.88 -8.19
C VAL A 107 6.68 -43.41 -7.08
N GLY A 108 6.71 -44.72 -6.89
CA GLY A 108 7.60 -45.38 -5.93
C GLY A 108 6.85 -46.30 -4.99
N GLU A 109 7.47 -46.58 -3.86
CA GLU A 109 6.95 -47.49 -2.83
C GLU A 109 7.06 -46.84 -1.44
N PRO A 110 6.36 -47.35 -0.42
CA PRO A 110 6.49 -46.86 0.95
C PRO A 110 7.96 -46.75 1.41
N GLY A 111 8.42 -45.52 1.67
CA GLY A 111 9.79 -45.21 2.08
C GLY A 111 10.74 -44.77 0.95
N ALA A 112 10.29 -44.79 -0.31
CA ALA A 112 11.05 -44.36 -1.49
C ALA A 112 10.13 -43.70 -2.55
N TRP A 113 9.25 -42.81 -2.11
CA TRP A 113 8.40 -42.01 -3.00
C TRP A 113 9.20 -40.95 -3.75
N GLU A 114 8.87 -40.75 -5.02
CA GLU A 114 9.41 -39.72 -5.89
C GLU A 114 8.26 -38.92 -6.52
N LEU A 115 8.36 -37.60 -6.46
CA LEU A 115 7.47 -36.69 -7.17
C LEU A 115 8.14 -36.23 -8.47
N LEU A 116 7.59 -36.64 -9.60
CA LEU A 116 8.05 -36.23 -10.93
C LEU A 116 7.30 -34.97 -11.35
N HIS A 117 8.03 -33.97 -11.85
CA HIS A 117 7.47 -32.71 -12.34
C HIS A 117 8.29 -32.18 -13.53
N ASP A 118 7.67 -31.39 -14.42
CA ASP A 118 8.37 -30.64 -15.46
C ASP A 118 8.37 -29.14 -15.14
N GLY A 119 9.55 -28.55 -14.94
CA GLY A 119 9.68 -27.13 -14.57
C GLY A 119 9.41 -26.77 -13.10
N GLY A 120 9.05 -27.73 -12.26
CA GLY A 120 8.79 -27.58 -10.81
C GLY A 120 7.35 -27.94 -10.44
N ALA A 121 7.14 -28.56 -9.28
CA ALA A 121 5.80 -28.85 -8.80
C ALA A 121 5.13 -27.58 -8.23
N PRO A 122 3.79 -27.41 -8.37
CA PRO A 122 3.06 -26.36 -7.67
C PRO A 122 3.31 -26.46 -6.15
N ALA A 123 3.72 -25.36 -5.51
CA ALA A 123 4.16 -25.39 -4.11
C ALA A 123 3.07 -25.89 -3.13
N ALA A 124 1.79 -25.62 -3.43
CA ALA A 124 0.67 -26.12 -2.66
C ALA A 124 0.55 -27.66 -2.78
N LEU A 125 0.59 -28.19 -4.01
CA LEU A 125 0.54 -29.63 -4.27
C LEU A 125 1.74 -30.37 -3.68
N ASP A 126 2.96 -29.83 -3.85
CA ASP A 126 4.19 -30.40 -3.29
C ASP A 126 4.13 -30.48 -1.75
N GLY A 127 3.69 -29.40 -1.10
CA GLY A 127 3.50 -29.37 0.35
C GLY A 127 2.45 -30.38 0.82
N ALA A 128 1.32 -30.49 0.12
CA ALA A 128 0.25 -31.41 0.46
C ALA A 128 0.64 -32.88 0.27
N LEU A 129 1.28 -33.23 -0.86
CA LEU A 129 1.78 -34.59 -1.12
C LEU A 129 2.87 -34.98 -0.14
N THR A 130 3.77 -34.05 0.21
CA THR A 130 4.81 -34.29 1.22
C THR A 130 4.19 -34.63 2.58
N GLU A 131 3.16 -33.90 2.99
CA GLU A 131 2.46 -34.14 4.25
C GLU A 131 1.66 -35.45 4.24
N ALA A 132 1.02 -35.79 3.12
CA ALA A 132 0.31 -37.05 2.93
C ALA A 132 1.27 -38.26 2.99
N VAL A 133 2.39 -38.20 2.25
CA VAL A 133 3.46 -39.22 2.33
C VAL A 133 3.97 -39.38 3.76
N ARG A 134 4.18 -38.27 4.48
CA ARG A 134 4.63 -38.28 5.88
C ARG A 134 3.61 -38.96 6.79
N THR A 135 2.32 -38.67 6.61
CA THR A 135 1.22 -39.23 7.40
C THR A 135 1.04 -40.73 7.15
N SER A 136 1.07 -41.15 5.88
CA SER A 136 1.04 -42.55 5.49
C SER A 136 2.24 -43.34 6.05
N ALA A 137 3.45 -42.78 5.99
CA ALA A 137 4.64 -43.38 6.59
C ALA A 137 4.54 -43.47 8.11
N LEU A 138 4.02 -42.43 8.79
CA LEU A 138 3.79 -42.47 10.24
C LEU A 138 2.78 -43.54 10.63
N THR A 139 1.72 -43.72 9.86
CA THR A 139 0.73 -44.79 10.07
C THR A 139 1.37 -46.16 9.98
N THR A 140 2.11 -46.42 8.91
CA THR A 140 2.82 -47.69 8.70
C THR A 140 3.83 -47.97 9.82
N ASN A 141 4.58 -46.95 10.24
CA ASN A 141 5.57 -47.08 11.31
C ASN A 141 4.91 -47.31 12.69
N ALA A 142 3.77 -46.67 12.95
CA ALA A 142 3.01 -46.86 14.18
C ALA A 142 2.49 -48.30 14.28
N GLU A 143 1.92 -48.83 13.19
CA GLU A 143 1.43 -50.21 13.11
C GLU A 143 2.56 -51.23 13.33
N ALA A 144 3.71 -51.03 12.66
CA ALA A 144 4.89 -51.87 12.85
C ALA A 144 5.43 -51.85 14.29
N ALA A 145 5.28 -50.73 14.99
CA ALA A 145 5.65 -50.58 16.40
C ALA A 145 4.54 -51.06 17.37
N GLY A 146 3.39 -51.52 16.87
CA GLY A 146 2.26 -51.95 17.70
C GLY A 146 1.58 -50.82 18.47
N THR A 147 1.65 -49.59 17.96
CA THR A 147 1.00 -48.38 18.52
C THR A 147 0.12 -47.75 17.45
N SER A 148 -0.45 -46.57 17.72
CA SER A 148 -1.23 -45.79 16.76
C SER A 148 -0.60 -44.42 16.51
N VAL A 149 -0.92 -43.82 15.36
CA VAL A 149 -0.48 -42.44 15.07
C VAL A 149 -0.93 -41.48 16.17
N ALA A 150 -2.17 -41.65 16.66
CA ALA A 150 -2.72 -40.83 17.74
C ALA A 150 -1.94 -40.95 19.06
N GLU A 151 -1.40 -42.13 19.38
CA GLU A 151 -0.51 -42.31 20.54
C GLU A 151 0.86 -41.68 20.30
N LEU A 152 1.42 -41.80 19.08
CA LEU A 152 2.70 -41.19 18.72
C LEU A 152 2.67 -39.66 18.68
N THR A 153 1.54 -39.07 18.29
CA THR A 153 1.33 -37.60 18.24
C THR A 153 0.65 -37.06 19.50
N SER A 154 0.40 -37.90 20.50
CA SER A 154 -0.20 -37.46 21.76
C SER A 154 0.68 -36.38 22.41
N GLY A 155 0.10 -35.20 22.64
CA GLY A 155 0.81 -34.06 23.21
C GLY A 155 1.66 -33.25 22.22
N SER A 156 1.60 -33.53 20.91
CA SER A 156 2.23 -32.69 19.88
C SER A 156 1.32 -31.56 19.37
N GLU A 157 0.13 -31.39 19.96
CA GLU A 157 -0.78 -30.29 19.61
C GLU A 157 -0.23 -28.95 20.11
N LEU A 158 0.06 -28.05 19.17
CA LEU A 158 0.35 -26.65 19.46
C LEU A 158 -0.94 -25.84 19.36
N ALA A 159 -1.50 -25.46 20.50
CA ALA A 159 -2.56 -24.47 20.53
C ALA A 159 -1.98 -23.10 20.16
N GLN A 160 -2.31 -22.59 18.98
CA GLN A 160 -2.04 -21.19 18.63
C GLN A 160 -3.10 -20.32 19.30
N VAL A 161 -2.65 -19.39 20.14
CA VAL A 161 -3.49 -18.38 20.76
C VAL A 161 -3.09 -17.04 20.16
N ASP A 162 -3.95 -16.49 19.30
CA ASP A 162 -3.76 -15.15 18.74
C ASP A 162 -4.20 -14.10 19.76
N LEU A 163 -3.22 -13.54 20.47
CA LEU A 163 -3.44 -12.49 21.46
C LEU A 163 -3.81 -11.14 20.82
N ALA A 164 -3.59 -10.95 19.51
CA ALA A 164 -3.93 -9.70 18.81
C ALA A 164 -5.41 -9.65 18.39
N GLN A 165 -6.06 -10.81 18.24
CA GLN A 165 -7.46 -10.92 17.85
C GLN A 165 -8.42 -10.42 18.94
N ASP A 166 -8.05 -10.58 20.22
CA ASP A 166 -8.81 -10.07 21.39
C ASP A 166 -8.88 -8.54 21.43
N ASP A 167 -7.88 -7.85 20.87
CA ASP A 167 -7.82 -6.38 20.82
C ASP A 167 -8.43 -5.80 19.52
N GLY A 168 -8.97 -6.65 18.63
CA GLY A 168 -9.59 -6.24 17.36
C GLY A 168 -8.60 -5.75 16.30
N GLY A 169 -7.31 -6.04 16.47
CA GLY A 169 -6.26 -5.77 15.48
C GLY A 169 -6.31 -6.76 14.32
N MET A 170 -5.98 -6.27 13.12
CA MET A 170 -5.77 -7.07 11.93
C MET A 170 -4.26 -7.26 11.72
N THR A 171 -3.83 -8.52 11.64
CA THR A 171 -2.44 -8.90 11.36
C THR A 171 -2.35 -9.70 10.05
N GLY A 172 -1.13 -9.94 9.56
CA GLY A 172 -0.91 -10.76 8.35
C GLY A 172 -1.01 -9.99 7.02
N PRO A 173 -1.11 -10.71 5.88
CA PRO A 173 -0.99 -10.12 4.54
C PRO A 173 -1.98 -8.98 4.25
N LEU A 174 -3.21 -9.08 4.75
CA LEU A 174 -4.24 -8.07 4.55
C LEU A 174 -3.90 -6.75 5.26
N ALA A 175 -3.40 -6.82 6.51
CA ALA A 175 -2.95 -5.65 7.25
C ALA A 175 -1.80 -4.92 6.53
N TYR A 176 -0.85 -5.69 6.00
CA TYR A 176 0.26 -5.17 5.22
C TYR A 176 -0.22 -4.46 3.93
N VAL A 177 -1.15 -5.08 3.18
CA VAL A 177 -1.73 -4.49 1.97
C VAL A 177 -2.47 -3.18 2.27
N LEU A 178 -3.29 -3.14 3.33
CA LEU A 178 -4.00 -1.94 3.74
C LEU A 178 -3.06 -0.84 4.23
N GLY A 179 -2.06 -1.19 5.03
CA GLY A 179 -1.01 -0.27 5.49
C GLY A 179 -0.21 0.32 4.33
N PHE A 180 0.20 -0.52 3.39
CA PHE A 180 0.84 -0.10 2.15
C PHE A 180 -0.06 0.81 1.32
N ALA A 181 -1.37 0.51 1.22
CA ALA A 181 -2.34 1.34 0.54
C ALA A 181 -2.40 2.77 1.13
N PHE A 182 -2.47 2.92 2.46
CA PHE A 182 -2.42 4.25 3.08
C PHE A 182 -1.11 4.99 2.78
N ALA A 183 0.02 4.29 2.85
CA ALA A 183 1.33 4.87 2.56
C ALA A 183 1.47 5.34 1.12
N ILE A 184 1.11 4.48 0.15
CA ILE A 184 1.23 4.81 -1.27
C ILE A 184 0.25 5.92 -1.67
N LEU A 185 -0.95 5.94 -1.08
CA LEU A 185 -1.93 7.00 -1.32
C LEU A 185 -1.43 8.36 -0.84
N PHE A 186 -0.90 8.43 0.39
CA PHE A 186 -0.33 9.68 0.90
C PHE A 186 0.86 10.12 0.05
N TYR A 187 1.79 9.20 -0.24
CA TYR A 187 2.98 9.48 -1.06
C TYR A 187 2.62 9.99 -2.45
N MET A 188 1.68 9.33 -3.14
CA MET A 188 1.20 9.74 -4.46
C MET A 188 0.51 11.11 -4.42
N ALA A 189 -0.37 11.35 -3.45
CA ALA A 189 -1.02 12.64 -3.29
C ALA A 189 0.01 13.76 -3.01
N ALA A 190 0.93 13.52 -2.08
CA ALA A 190 1.96 14.48 -1.69
C ALA A 190 2.87 14.86 -2.87
N LEU A 191 3.28 13.91 -3.69
CA LEU A 191 4.09 14.17 -4.88
C LEU A 191 3.30 14.82 -5.99
N MET A 192 2.13 14.27 -6.32
CA MET A 192 1.34 14.72 -7.47
C MET A 192 0.85 16.16 -7.27
N PHE A 193 0.13 16.42 -6.18
CA PHE A 193 -0.37 17.77 -5.90
C PHE A 193 0.76 18.71 -5.49
N GLY A 194 1.80 18.20 -4.80
CA GLY A 194 2.98 18.99 -4.49
C GLY A 194 3.66 19.57 -5.73
N MET A 195 3.93 18.71 -6.72
CA MET A 195 4.48 19.15 -8.00
C MET A 195 3.51 20.06 -8.77
N GLN A 196 2.20 19.82 -8.70
CA GLN A 196 1.23 20.72 -9.34
C GLN A 196 1.24 22.12 -8.73
N ILE A 197 1.30 22.23 -7.40
CA ILE A 197 1.43 23.51 -6.70
C ILE A 197 2.70 24.20 -7.17
N ALA A 198 3.84 23.50 -7.15
CA ALA A 198 5.13 24.07 -7.51
C ALA A 198 5.19 24.54 -8.98
N ASN A 199 4.67 23.75 -9.92
CA ASN A 199 4.53 24.14 -11.33
C ASN A 199 3.65 25.39 -11.49
N SER A 200 2.48 25.43 -10.83
CA SER A 200 1.56 26.56 -10.96
C SER A 200 2.19 27.89 -10.50
N VAL A 201 3.07 27.84 -9.50
CA VAL A 201 3.78 29.02 -8.99
C VAL A 201 4.81 29.49 -10.02
N VAL A 202 5.56 28.57 -10.62
CA VAL A 202 6.55 28.91 -11.65
C VAL A 202 5.89 29.45 -12.92
N GLU A 203 4.79 28.84 -13.37
CA GLU A 203 4.03 29.29 -14.53
C GLU A 203 3.49 30.72 -14.33
N GLU A 204 2.97 31.04 -13.15
CA GLU A 204 2.52 32.39 -12.81
C GLU A 204 3.66 33.41 -12.77
N LYS A 205 4.85 32.98 -12.33
CA LYS A 205 6.06 33.81 -12.33
C LYS A 205 6.56 34.06 -13.75
N GLN A 206 6.66 33.03 -14.58
CA GLN A 206 7.11 33.13 -15.98
C GLN A 206 6.17 33.96 -16.85
N SER A 207 4.86 33.78 -16.67
CA SER A 207 3.83 34.50 -17.44
C SER A 207 3.68 35.97 -17.06
N ARG A 208 4.45 36.46 -16.07
CA ARG A 208 4.33 37.80 -15.46
C ARG A 208 2.93 38.10 -14.91
N ILE A 209 2.06 37.09 -14.82
CA ILE A 209 0.73 37.19 -14.20
C ILE A 209 0.88 37.55 -12.73
N ILE A 210 1.97 37.10 -12.10
CA ILE A 210 2.24 37.38 -10.69
C ILE A 210 2.39 38.87 -10.38
N GLU A 211 2.99 39.68 -11.27
CA GLU A 211 3.16 41.12 -11.07
C GLU A 211 1.81 41.84 -11.06
N ILE A 212 0.88 41.38 -11.91
CA ILE A 212 -0.49 41.92 -12.00
C ILE A 212 -1.33 41.47 -10.80
N LEU A 213 -1.23 40.19 -10.41
CA LEU A 213 -1.99 39.63 -9.29
C LEU A 213 -1.52 40.17 -7.94
N ALA A 214 -0.20 40.22 -7.70
CA ALA A 214 0.37 40.73 -6.45
C ALA A 214 0.10 42.23 -6.24
N ALA A 215 -0.12 43.00 -7.32
CA ALA A 215 -0.54 44.40 -7.24
C ALA A 215 -2.00 44.58 -6.80
N LYS A 216 -2.83 43.52 -6.88
CA LYS A 216 -4.26 43.55 -6.54
C LYS A 216 -4.61 42.78 -5.27
N ILE A 217 -3.87 41.72 -4.95
CA ILE A 217 -4.14 40.83 -3.81
C ILE A 217 -2.85 40.46 -3.08
N PRO A 218 -2.85 40.40 -1.73
CA PRO A 218 -1.65 40.04 -0.98
C PRO A 218 -1.13 38.65 -1.33
N THR A 219 0.19 38.50 -1.46
CA THR A 219 0.89 37.24 -1.76
C THR A 219 0.48 36.07 -0.86
N ARG A 220 0.19 36.35 0.41
CA ARG A 220 -0.31 35.35 1.37
C ARG A 220 -1.65 34.75 0.96
N GLN A 221 -2.55 35.56 0.39
CA GLN A 221 -3.85 35.09 -0.07
C GLN A 221 -3.76 34.29 -1.36
N LEU A 222 -2.79 34.61 -2.23
CA LEU A 222 -2.44 33.80 -3.40
C LEU A 222 -1.99 32.41 -2.97
N LEU A 223 -1.01 32.35 -2.06
CA LEU A 223 -0.50 31.08 -1.52
C LEU A 223 -1.60 30.27 -0.83
N MET A 224 -2.38 30.90 0.04
CA MET A 224 -3.47 30.24 0.76
C MET A 224 -4.52 29.68 -0.20
N GLY A 225 -4.89 30.43 -1.24
CA GLY A 225 -5.81 29.96 -2.27
C GLY A 225 -5.28 28.72 -3.01
N LYS A 226 -3.99 28.73 -3.39
CA LYS A 226 -3.34 27.58 -4.06
C LYS A 226 -3.29 26.34 -3.18
N VAL A 227 -2.83 26.50 -1.94
CA VAL A 227 -2.68 25.39 -0.99
C VAL A 227 -4.05 24.81 -0.63
N LEU A 228 -5.03 25.63 -0.27
CA LEU A 228 -6.37 25.15 0.06
C LEU A 228 -7.09 24.54 -1.16
N GLY A 229 -6.95 25.14 -2.35
CA GLY A 229 -7.53 24.59 -3.57
C GLY A 229 -7.00 23.18 -3.89
N ASN A 230 -5.68 22.99 -3.83
CA ASN A 230 -5.08 21.67 -4.02
C ASN A 230 -5.38 20.70 -2.88
N THR A 231 -5.54 21.19 -1.65
CA THR A 231 -5.97 20.36 -0.51
C THR A 231 -7.38 19.82 -0.77
N VAL A 232 -8.32 20.66 -1.21
CA VAL A 232 -9.68 20.23 -1.55
C VAL A 232 -9.66 19.18 -2.68
N LEU A 233 -8.84 19.38 -3.71
CA LEU A 233 -8.67 18.37 -4.77
C LEU A 233 -8.11 17.05 -4.24
N ALA A 234 -7.11 17.10 -3.37
CA ALA A 234 -6.53 15.91 -2.75
C ALA A 234 -7.55 15.14 -1.91
N PHE A 235 -8.38 15.84 -1.14
CA PHE A 235 -9.51 15.24 -0.41
C PHE A 235 -10.58 14.68 -1.35
N GLY A 236 -10.89 15.37 -2.44
CA GLY A 236 -11.82 14.88 -3.45
C GLY A 236 -11.32 13.58 -4.10
N GLN A 237 -10.03 13.51 -4.43
CA GLN A 237 -9.41 12.30 -4.95
C GLN A 237 -9.38 11.18 -3.91
N LEU A 238 -9.07 11.49 -2.65
CA LEU A 238 -9.11 10.51 -1.57
C LEU A 238 -10.51 9.94 -1.36
N ALA A 239 -11.55 10.78 -1.39
CA ALA A 239 -12.93 10.35 -1.30
C ALA A 239 -13.35 9.49 -2.50
N LEU A 240 -12.91 9.84 -3.71
CA LEU A 240 -13.15 9.04 -4.91
C LEU A 240 -12.50 7.65 -4.80
N ILE A 241 -11.24 7.61 -4.36
CA ILE A 241 -10.51 6.37 -4.14
C ILE A 241 -11.23 5.51 -3.10
N ALA A 242 -11.59 6.08 -1.95
CA ALA A 242 -12.31 5.36 -0.92
C ALA A 242 -13.64 4.78 -1.43
N ALA A 243 -14.40 5.54 -2.22
CA ALA A 243 -15.65 5.06 -2.81
C ALA A 243 -15.43 3.89 -3.79
N VAL A 244 -14.41 3.98 -4.66
CA VAL A 244 -14.07 2.91 -5.61
C VAL A 244 -13.55 1.68 -4.89
N SER A 245 -12.70 1.84 -3.86
CA SER A 245 -12.21 0.74 -3.04
C SER A 245 -13.33 0.03 -2.28
N LEU A 246 -14.30 0.77 -1.73
CA LEU A 246 -15.48 0.18 -1.08
C LEU A 246 -16.31 -0.67 -2.05
N ILE A 247 -16.46 -0.22 -3.31
CA ILE A 247 -17.10 -1.01 -4.36
C ILE A 247 -16.23 -2.23 -4.72
N GLY A 248 -14.91 -2.08 -4.81
CA GLY A 248 -13.98 -3.18 -5.07
C GLY A 248 -14.08 -4.29 -4.03
N LEU A 249 -14.23 -3.94 -2.74
CA LEU A 249 -14.39 -4.90 -1.65
C LEU A 249 -15.65 -5.76 -1.80
N THR A 250 -16.68 -5.35 -2.54
CA THR A 250 -17.86 -6.20 -2.74
C THR A 250 -17.63 -7.34 -3.74
N PHE A 251 -16.50 -7.34 -4.44
CA PHE A 251 -16.13 -8.38 -5.41
C PHE A 251 -15.08 -9.35 -4.88
N VAL A 252 -14.66 -9.20 -3.62
CA VAL A 252 -13.64 -10.05 -3.00
C VAL A 252 -14.19 -10.54 -1.66
N ASP A 253 -14.22 -11.85 -1.45
CA ASP A 253 -14.62 -12.48 -0.18
C ASP A 253 -13.50 -12.33 0.86
N LEU A 254 -13.29 -11.10 1.33
CA LEU A 254 -12.34 -10.78 2.38
C LEU A 254 -13.09 -10.66 3.71
N ASP A 255 -12.71 -11.46 4.70
CA ASP A 255 -13.12 -11.28 6.09
C ASP A 255 -12.36 -10.07 6.68
N VAL A 256 -12.85 -8.87 6.37
CA VAL A 256 -12.24 -7.62 6.82
C VAL A 256 -12.78 -7.27 8.20
N ALA A 257 -11.89 -7.10 9.18
CA ALA A 257 -12.23 -6.47 10.45
C ALA A 257 -12.64 -4.99 10.25
N LEU A 258 -13.95 -4.78 9.98
CA LEU A 258 -14.53 -3.47 9.71
C LEU A 258 -14.27 -2.43 10.82
N PRO A 259 -14.27 -2.78 12.14
CA PRO A 259 -14.00 -1.81 13.19
C PRO A 259 -12.59 -1.19 13.10
N GLY A 260 -11.55 -2.03 12.98
CA GLY A 260 -10.16 -1.58 12.89
C GLY A 260 -9.89 -0.72 11.64
N LEU A 261 -10.43 -1.14 10.50
CA LEU A 261 -10.33 -0.38 9.25
C LEU A 261 -11.06 0.99 9.36
N THR A 262 -12.25 1.02 9.96
CA THR A 262 -13.00 2.26 10.15
C THR A 262 -12.23 3.24 11.03
N GLN A 263 -11.64 2.76 12.13
CA GLN A 263 -10.81 3.57 13.01
C GLN A 263 -9.55 4.09 12.31
N ALA A 264 -8.87 3.25 11.54
CA ALA A 264 -7.70 3.63 10.77
C ALA A 264 -8.02 4.73 9.75
N ILE A 265 -9.13 4.61 9.01
CA ILE A 265 -9.59 5.63 8.05
C ILE A 265 -9.91 6.94 8.77
N LEU A 266 -10.61 6.89 9.92
CA LEU A 266 -11.00 8.07 10.66
C LEU A 266 -9.77 8.87 11.14
N TRP A 267 -8.71 8.20 11.57
CA TRP A 267 -7.44 8.83 11.93
C TRP A 267 -6.61 9.23 10.72
N TYR A 268 -6.66 8.46 9.63
CA TYR A 268 -5.93 8.78 8.41
C TYR A 268 -6.36 10.15 7.85
N LEU A 269 -7.63 10.53 7.89
CA LEU A 269 -8.11 11.81 7.36
C LEU A 269 -7.47 13.07 8.00
N PRO A 270 -7.47 13.28 9.33
CA PRO A 270 -6.82 14.42 9.94
C PRO A 270 -5.30 14.38 9.76
N PHE A 271 -4.68 13.20 9.83
CA PHE A 271 -3.26 13.04 9.55
C PHE A 271 -2.91 13.42 8.11
N PHE A 272 -3.71 12.97 7.15
CA PHE A 272 -3.60 13.30 5.74
C PHE A 272 -3.73 14.81 5.54
N LEU A 273 -4.74 15.45 6.13
CA LEU A 273 -4.92 16.91 6.06
C LEU A 273 -3.67 17.65 6.52
N VAL A 274 -3.20 17.32 7.73
CA VAL A 274 -2.11 18.04 8.39
C VAL A 274 -0.79 17.78 7.68
N GLY A 275 -0.49 16.53 7.35
CA GLY A 275 0.71 16.14 6.63
C GLY A 275 0.74 16.73 5.21
N PHE A 276 -0.40 16.73 4.52
CA PHE A 276 -0.52 17.32 3.18
C PHE A 276 -0.34 18.83 3.21
N LEU A 277 -1.02 19.54 4.12
CA LEU A 277 -0.85 21.00 4.28
C LEU A 277 0.60 21.37 4.61
N ALA A 278 1.25 20.59 5.48
CA ALA A 278 2.63 20.83 5.85
C ALA A 278 3.56 20.77 4.64
N LEU A 279 3.36 19.79 3.75
CA LEU A 279 4.15 19.62 2.53
C LEU A 279 3.76 20.63 1.45
N ALA A 280 2.47 20.92 1.28
CA ALA A 280 1.97 21.83 0.24
C ALA A 280 2.62 23.22 0.31
N CYS A 281 2.85 23.73 1.52
CA CYS A 281 3.58 25.00 1.71
C CYS A 281 5.06 24.91 1.31
N VAL A 282 5.72 23.78 1.58
CA VAL A 282 7.12 23.56 1.21
C VAL A 282 7.24 23.42 -0.32
N TRP A 283 6.31 22.72 -0.97
CA TRP A 283 6.20 22.63 -2.42
C TRP A 283 5.99 23.99 -3.10
N ALA A 284 5.09 24.81 -2.57
CA ALA A 284 4.87 26.16 -3.08
C ALA A 284 6.13 27.02 -2.97
N ALA A 285 6.84 26.93 -1.85
CA ALA A 285 8.10 27.64 -1.65
C ALA A 285 9.20 27.14 -2.59
N ALA A 286 9.31 25.83 -2.81
CA ALA A 286 10.23 25.24 -3.80
C ALA A 286 9.94 25.77 -5.21
N GLY A 287 8.66 25.80 -5.61
CA GLY A 287 8.24 26.40 -6.89
C GLY A 287 8.61 27.88 -7.01
N ALA A 288 8.46 28.67 -5.95
CA ALA A 288 8.82 30.10 -5.99
C ALA A 288 10.33 30.35 -6.15
N LEU A 289 11.18 29.40 -5.73
CA LEU A 289 12.63 29.46 -5.89
C LEU A 289 13.10 29.20 -7.33
N ALA A 290 12.31 28.48 -8.12
CA ALA A 290 12.60 28.22 -9.52
C ALA A 290 12.31 29.46 -10.37
N SER A 291 13.24 29.78 -11.27
CA SER A 291 13.06 30.85 -12.26
C SER A 291 12.21 30.40 -13.45
N ARG A 292 12.29 29.12 -13.80
CA ARG A 292 11.60 28.53 -14.93
C ARG A 292 11.18 27.09 -14.65
N THR A 293 10.27 26.57 -15.45
CA THR A 293 9.76 25.18 -15.34
C THR A 293 10.87 24.16 -15.51
N GLU A 294 11.90 24.44 -16.32
CA GLU A 294 13.06 23.57 -16.48
C GLU A 294 13.93 23.49 -15.21
N ASP A 295 13.96 24.55 -14.40
CA ASP A 295 14.71 24.60 -13.14
C ASP A 295 13.92 23.96 -11.98
N LEU A 296 12.64 23.64 -12.18
CA LEU A 296 11.74 23.21 -11.11
C LEU A 296 12.22 21.90 -10.46
N GLN A 297 12.62 20.91 -11.26
CA GLN A 297 13.15 19.64 -10.73
C GLN A 297 14.35 19.85 -9.81
N GLN A 298 15.23 20.81 -10.11
CA GLN A 298 16.40 21.09 -9.27
C GLN A 298 15.98 21.65 -7.89
N THR A 299 14.93 22.47 -7.86
CA THR A 299 14.43 23.06 -6.61
C THR A 299 13.59 22.10 -5.77
N THR A 300 12.91 21.14 -6.40
CA THR A 300 12.01 20.19 -5.73
C THR A 300 12.67 18.86 -5.38
N MET A 301 13.74 18.46 -6.07
CA MET A 301 14.40 17.16 -5.86
C MET A 301 14.78 16.87 -4.40
N PRO A 302 15.34 17.80 -3.60
CA PRO A 302 15.64 17.52 -2.20
C PRO A 302 14.40 17.15 -1.37
N LEU A 303 13.27 17.82 -1.64
CA LEU A 303 12.00 17.54 -0.98
C LEU A 303 11.45 16.17 -1.41
N THR A 304 11.48 15.89 -2.71
CA THR A 304 11.12 14.58 -3.26
C THR A 304 11.94 13.47 -2.62
N MET A 305 13.26 13.66 -2.49
CA MET A 305 14.16 12.65 -1.91
C MET A 305 13.83 12.38 -0.44
N VAL A 306 13.54 13.43 0.35
CA VAL A 306 13.06 13.25 1.73
C VAL A 306 11.76 12.45 1.77
N LEU A 307 10.81 12.74 0.89
CA LEU A 307 9.54 12.00 0.83
C LEU A 307 9.73 10.54 0.42
N VAL A 308 10.59 10.26 -0.56
CA VAL A 308 10.95 8.90 -0.99
C VAL A 308 11.58 8.13 0.16
N VAL A 309 12.55 8.74 0.87
CA VAL A 309 13.19 8.09 2.02
C VAL A 309 12.19 7.84 3.13
N LEU A 310 11.33 8.81 3.46
CA LEU A 310 10.29 8.61 4.46
C LEU A 310 9.33 7.49 4.07
N PHE A 311 8.91 7.42 2.80
CA PHE A 311 8.03 6.37 2.30
C PHE A 311 8.70 4.99 2.40
N ILE A 312 9.90 4.82 1.80
CA ILE A 312 10.62 3.54 1.80
C ILE A 312 10.94 3.09 3.22
N VAL A 313 11.48 3.98 4.05
CA VAL A 313 11.79 3.64 5.43
C VAL A 313 10.49 3.26 6.14
N GLY A 314 9.48 4.13 6.11
CA GLY A 314 8.26 3.98 6.88
C GLY A 314 7.43 2.73 6.58
N ILE A 315 7.41 2.22 5.34
CA ILE A 315 6.72 0.96 5.01
C ILE A 315 7.51 -0.30 5.40
N ASN A 316 8.81 -0.17 5.64
CA ASN A 316 9.70 -1.27 6.02
C ASN A 316 10.04 -1.23 7.52
N LEU A 317 9.41 -0.34 8.30
CA LEU A 317 9.63 -0.30 9.75
C LEU A 317 8.79 -1.35 10.45
N ASP A 318 9.40 -1.99 11.43
CA ASP A 318 8.78 -2.94 12.33
C ASP A 318 9.06 -2.60 13.80
N GLY A 319 8.23 -3.17 14.69
CA GLY A 319 8.39 -3.11 16.13
C GLY A 319 8.68 -1.70 16.67
N ARG A 320 9.75 -1.57 17.46
CA ARG A 320 10.09 -0.30 18.13
C ARG A 320 10.33 0.86 17.17
N TRP A 321 10.86 0.62 15.97
CA TRP A 321 11.14 1.70 15.02
C TRP A 321 9.85 2.21 14.39
N GLN A 322 8.91 1.33 14.08
CA GLN A 322 7.57 1.69 13.63
C GLN A 322 6.85 2.54 14.68
N GLN A 323 6.96 2.16 15.96
CA GLN A 323 6.42 2.95 17.08
C GLN A 323 7.02 4.37 17.11
N ILE A 324 8.34 4.52 17.02
CA ILE A 324 8.99 5.85 17.05
C ILE A 324 8.57 6.71 15.85
N PHE A 325 8.62 6.15 14.64
CA PHE A 325 8.32 6.91 13.42
C PHE A 325 6.85 7.27 13.26
N SER A 326 5.97 6.55 13.94
CA SER A 326 4.55 6.92 14.01
C SER A 326 4.32 8.28 14.68
N PHE A 327 5.28 8.80 15.44
CA PHE A 327 5.26 10.17 16.01
C PHE A 327 6.05 11.20 15.19
N VAL A 328 6.82 10.76 14.18
CA VAL A 328 7.60 11.66 13.33
C VAL A 328 6.66 12.34 12.33
N PRO A 329 6.57 13.69 12.30
CA PRO A 329 5.69 14.39 11.37
C PRO A 329 5.91 13.97 9.92
N VAL A 330 4.84 13.97 9.11
CA VAL A 330 4.78 13.46 7.73
C VAL A 330 4.85 11.93 7.63
N ALA A 331 5.77 11.27 8.34
CA ALA A 331 5.80 9.80 8.42
C ALA A 331 4.57 9.26 9.18
N SER A 332 4.19 9.93 10.26
CA SER A 332 3.01 9.65 11.08
C SER A 332 1.73 9.54 10.25
N THR A 333 1.67 10.20 9.09
CA THR A 333 0.49 10.23 8.22
C THR A 333 0.11 8.86 7.67
N PHE A 334 1.09 7.98 7.49
CA PHE A 334 0.85 6.63 6.99
C PHE A 334 1.34 5.53 7.92
N VAL A 335 2.36 5.79 8.75
CA VAL A 335 2.84 4.79 9.74
C VAL A 335 1.84 4.61 10.88
N MET A 336 1.19 5.68 11.37
CA MET A 336 0.29 5.57 12.52
C MET A 336 -1.03 4.83 12.19
N PRO A 337 -1.69 5.06 11.03
CA PRO A 337 -2.81 4.23 10.59
C PRO A 337 -2.47 2.73 10.50
N VAL A 338 -1.26 2.36 10.05
CA VAL A 338 -0.82 0.95 10.01
C VAL A 338 -0.85 0.35 11.41
N ARG A 339 -0.26 1.04 12.39
CA ARG A 339 -0.27 0.57 13.79
C ARG A 339 -1.69 0.49 14.39
N ILE A 340 -2.59 1.38 13.97
CA ILE A 340 -4.01 1.33 14.37
C ILE A 340 -4.69 0.09 13.80
N ILE A 341 -4.41 -0.29 12.55
CA ILE A 341 -4.91 -1.52 11.93
C ILE A 341 -4.40 -2.74 12.70
N GLU A 342 -3.11 -2.74 13.06
CA GLU A 342 -2.45 -3.82 13.80
C GLU A 342 -2.92 -3.95 15.25
N GLY A 343 -3.64 -2.95 15.79
CA GLY A 343 -4.09 -2.94 17.18
C GLY A 343 -3.01 -2.56 18.21
N ASP A 344 -1.76 -2.31 17.78
CA ASP A 344 -0.61 -1.99 18.66
C ASP A 344 -0.60 -0.51 19.12
N THR A 345 -1.77 0.12 19.31
CA THR A 345 -1.82 1.55 19.70
C THR A 345 -2.78 1.82 20.83
N ALA A 346 -2.28 2.52 21.86
CA ALA A 346 -3.16 3.14 22.83
C ALA A 346 -3.84 4.39 22.24
N LEU A 347 -5.06 4.70 22.69
CA LEU A 347 -5.86 5.82 22.18
C LEU A 347 -5.18 7.21 22.28
N TRP A 348 -4.20 7.38 23.17
CA TRP A 348 -3.46 8.63 23.31
C TRP A 348 -2.36 8.80 22.25
N GLU A 349 -1.84 7.71 21.68
CA GLU A 349 -0.72 7.76 20.74
C GLU A 349 -1.07 8.50 19.45
N PRO A 350 -2.20 8.23 18.77
CA PRO A 350 -2.61 9.00 17.59
C PRO A 350 -2.84 10.48 17.90
N VAL A 351 -3.36 10.79 19.10
CA VAL A 351 -3.59 12.18 19.54
C VAL A 351 -2.25 12.92 19.66
N VAL A 352 -1.27 12.34 20.35
CA VAL A 352 0.05 12.96 20.53
C VAL A 352 0.77 13.11 19.19
N ALA A 353 0.75 12.08 18.34
CA ALA A 353 1.31 12.14 17.00
C ALA A 353 0.64 13.23 16.14
N LEU A 354 -0.68 13.40 16.24
CA LEU A 354 -1.41 14.45 15.53
C LEU A 354 -1.04 15.84 16.04
N VAL A 355 -0.87 16.02 17.35
CA VAL A 355 -0.41 17.30 17.92
C VAL A 355 1.00 17.66 17.44
N LEU A 356 1.92 16.67 17.39
CA LEU A 356 3.26 16.87 16.84
C LEU A 356 3.21 17.22 15.34
N ALA A 357 2.36 16.54 14.57
CA ALA A 357 2.15 16.84 13.16
C ALA A 357 1.56 18.25 12.97
N LEU A 358 0.63 18.68 13.82
CA LEU A 358 0.06 20.03 13.78
C LEU A 358 1.09 21.11 14.11
N ALA A 359 1.92 20.88 15.12
CA ALA A 359 3.02 21.80 15.46
C ALA A 359 4.02 21.91 14.30
N PHE A 360 4.36 20.79 13.68
CA PHE A 360 5.20 20.76 12.49
C PHE A 360 4.55 21.47 11.30
N CYS A 361 3.26 21.25 11.05
CA CYS A 361 2.51 21.92 10.00
C CYS A 361 2.46 23.44 10.21
N ALA A 362 2.23 23.90 11.43
CA ALA A 362 2.30 25.32 11.75
C ALA A 362 3.70 25.91 11.48
N LEU A 363 4.75 25.16 11.83
CA LEU A 363 6.14 25.54 11.54
C LEU A 363 6.40 25.63 10.03
N THR A 364 6.02 24.63 9.24
CA THR A 364 6.26 24.62 7.79
C THR A 364 5.42 25.65 7.05
N ILE A 365 4.18 25.93 7.50
CA ILE A 365 3.37 27.03 6.97
C ILE A 365 4.07 28.37 7.25
N ALA A 366 4.55 28.59 8.48
CA ALA A 366 5.22 29.85 8.85
C ALA A 366 6.52 30.07 8.06
N LEU A 367 7.35 29.03 7.93
CA LEU A 367 8.61 29.10 7.19
C LEU A 367 8.37 29.17 5.67
N GLY A 368 7.47 28.34 5.15
CA GLY A 368 7.12 28.25 3.74
C GLY A 368 6.49 29.54 3.21
N ALA A 369 5.58 30.17 3.97
CA ALA A 369 4.99 31.45 3.59
C ALA A 369 6.04 32.57 3.50
N ARG A 370 6.96 32.64 4.48
CA ARG A 370 8.08 33.61 4.45
C ARG A 370 9.00 33.38 3.25
N LEU A 371 9.34 32.12 2.98
CA LEU A 371 10.21 31.76 1.86
C LEU A 371 9.54 32.06 0.52
N TYR A 372 8.25 31.75 0.40
CA TYR A 372 7.43 32.05 -0.77
C TYR A 372 7.39 33.56 -1.04
N GLU A 373 7.05 34.38 -0.05
CA GLU A 373 7.00 35.84 -0.20
C GLU A 373 8.33 36.42 -0.71
N ARG A 374 9.46 35.98 -0.13
CA ARG A 374 10.81 36.44 -0.52
C ARG A 374 11.21 35.98 -1.91
N ALA A 375 10.94 34.73 -2.26
CA ALA A 375 11.32 34.15 -3.55
C ALA A 375 10.44 34.67 -4.70
N LEU A 376 9.18 35.02 -4.42
CA LEU A 376 8.25 35.56 -5.41
C LEU A 376 8.66 36.96 -5.90
N LEU A 377 9.12 37.80 -4.98
CA LEU A 377 9.51 39.19 -5.26
C LEU A 377 10.89 39.29 -5.93
N HIS A 378 11.67 38.20 -5.93
CA HIS A 378 12.96 38.14 -6.60
C HIS A 378 12.82 37.59 -8.02
N THR A 379 13.05 38.46 -9.01
CA THR A 379 12.82 38.16 -10.43
C THR A 379 14.08 37.78 -11.22
N SER A 380 15.28 37.82 -10.62
CA SER A 380 16.55 37.48 -11.30
C SER A 380 17.26 36.26 -10.72
N GLY A 381 17.42 35.21 -11.54
CA GLY A 381 18.18 33.99 -11.21
C GLY A 381 17.50 33.03 -10.23
N SER A 382 17.91 31.76 -10.24
CA SER A 382 17.45 30.78 -9.27
C SER A 382 18.09 31.03 -7.89
N LEU A 383 17.29 30.92 -6.83
CA LEU A 383 17.73 31.15 -5.46
C LEU A 383 17.95 29.79 -4.75
N SER A 384 19.12 29.60 -4.15
CA SER A 384 19.33 28.49 -3.21
C SER A 384 18.52 28.72 -1.92
N TRP A 385 18.02 27.64 -1.32
CA TRP A 385 17.30 27.65 -0.03
C TRP A 385 17.98 28.50 1.05
N ARG A 386 19.32 28.39 1.18
CA ARG A 386 20.09 29.17 2.17
C ARG A 386 20.08 30.67 1.89
N LYS A 387 20.18 31.06 0.61
CA LYS A 387 20.24 32.45 0.18
C LYS A 387 18.87 33.15 0.28
N ALA A 388 17.79 32.42 0.02
CA ALA A 388 16.44 32.95 0.19
C ALA A 388 16.06 33.18 1.67
N MET A 389 16.61 32.37 2.59
CA MET A 389 16.46 32.61 4.04
C MET A 389 17.27 33.83 4.53
N SER A 390 18.36 34.20 3.86
CA SER A 390 19.25 35.30 4.26
C SER A 390 18.95 36.66 3.63
N LEU A 391 17.95 36.78 2.73
CA LEU A 391 17.50 38.07 2.23
C LEU A 391 16.84 38.84 3.40
N GLN A 392 17.48 39.93 3.83
CA GLN A 392 16.90 40.91 4.75
C GLN A 392 16.14 41.98 3.94
N ASP A 393 15.11 42.53 4.58
CA ASP A 393 14.18 43.53 4.01
C ASP A 393 14.85 44.77 3.43
#